data_AF-A0A3M2MCG6-F1
#
_entry.id   AF-A0A3M2MCG6-F1
#
_cell.length_a   1.000
_cell.length_b   1.000
_cell.length_c   1.000
_cell.angle_alpha   90.00
_cell.angle_beta   90.00
_cell.angle_gamma   90.00
#
_symmetry.space_group_name_H-M   'P 1'
#
loop_
_entity.id
_entity.type
_entity.pdbx_description
1 polymer ?
#
loop_
_entity_poly.entity_id
_entity_poly.type
_entity_poly.pdbx_seq_one_letter_code
_entity_poly.pdbx_strand_id
1 'polypeptide(L)' 'MHDYAVGWGTLTLINAGLAQAKGRSGLNWWVASLFIGPFATFMIVVLNRLPAHSGRRGQG' A
#
# COMPACT_ATOMS: atom_id res chain seq x y z
N MET A 1 16.96 -16.04 15.43
CA MET A 1 16.75 -14.76 14.71
C MET A 1 16.24 -15.00 13.27
N HIS A 2 15.47 -16.05 13.00
CA HIS A 2 15.01 -16.37 11.63
C HIS A 2 13.53 -15.97 11.39
N ASP A 3 12.69 -16.02 12.41
CA ASP A 3 11.24 -15.75 12.27
C ASP A 3 10.91 -14.28 12.00
N TYR A 4 11.74 -13.36 12.51
CA TYR A 4 11.54 -11.91 12.36
C TYR A 4 11.66 -11.45 10.91
N ALA A 5 12.57 -12.04 10.12
CA ALA A 5 12.77 -11.65 8.71
C ALA A 5 11.59 -12.11 7.84
N VAL A 6 11.06 -13.31 8.09
CA VAL A 6 9.87 -13.83 7.39
C VAL A 6 8.62 -13.06 7.81
N GLY A 7 8.43 -12.82 9.11
CA GLY A 7 7.33 -12.02 9.63
C GLY A 7 7.33 -10.59 9.07
N TRP A 8 8.50 -9.97 8.96
CA TRP A 8 8.66 -8.64 8.37
C TRP A 8 8.34 -8.64 6.87
N GLY A 9 8.82 -9.62 6.10
CA GLY A 9 8.51 -9.75 4.67
C GLY A 9 7.02 -9.95 4.39
N THR A 10 6.34 -10.74 5.23
CA THR A 10 4.89 -10.92 5.12
C THR A 10 4.13 -9.63 5.49
N LEU A 11 4.55 -8.92 6.55
CA LEU A 11 3.94 -7.64 6.95
C LEU A 11 4.03 -6.58 5.84
N THR A 12 5.16 -6.49 5.14
CA THR A 12 5.33 -5.51 4.06
C THR A 12 4.41 -5.82 2.87
N LEU A 13 4.17 -7.11 2.58
CA LEU A 13 3.19 -7.55 1.57
C LEU A 13 1.75 -7.23 1.98
N ILE A 14 1.39 -7.39 3.25
CA ILE A 14 0.06 -7.02 3.76
C ILE A 14 -0.17 -5.51 3.61
N ASN A 15 0.83 -4.68 3.95
CA ASN A 15 0.77 -3.23 3.73
C ASN A 15 0.58 -2.87 2.24
N ALA A 16 1.25 -3.58 1.34
CA ALA A 16 1.10 -3.41 -0.10
C ALA A 16 -0.35 -3.67 -0.56
N GLY A 17 -0.97 -4.74 -0.06
CA GLY A 17 -2.37 -5.09 -0.32
C GLY A 17 -3.35 -4.03 0.21
N LEU A 18 -3.13 -3.51 1.42
CA LEU A 18 -3.90 -2.40 2.00
C LEU A 18 -3.82 -1.13 1.15
N ALA A 19 -2.64 -0.83 0.60
CA ALA A 19 -2.46 0.30 -0.31
C ALA A 19 -3.18 0.10 -1.66
N GLN A 20 -3.10 -1.10 -2.24
CA GLN A 20 -3.83 -1.45 -3.48
C GLN A 20 -5.34 -1.34 -3.27
N ALA A 21 -5.84 -1.82 -2.13
CA ALA A 21 -7.24 -1.73 -1.76
C ALA A 21 -7.73 -0.28 -1.70
N LYS A 22 -6.84 0.72 -1.53
CA LYS A 22 -7.13 2.15 -1.55
C LYS A 22 -6.86 2.84 -2.90
N GLY A 23 -6.60 2.07 -3.97
CA GLY A 23 -6.33 2.58 -5.31
C GLY A 23 -4.92 3.15 -5.49
N ARG A 24 -3.98 2.85 -4.58
CA ARG A 24 -2.57 3.26 -4.66
C ARG A 24 -1.70 2.11 -5.21
N SER A 25 -0.52 2.44 -5.74
CA SER A 25 0.43 1.43 -6.24
C SER A 25 0.97 0.55 -5.11
N GLY A 26 0.53 -0.71 -5.02
CA GLY A 26 0.99 -1.64 -4.00
C GLY A 26 2.49 -1.86 -3.98
N LEU A 27 3.14 -1.88 -5.15
CA LEU A 27 4.59 -2.11 -5.24
C LEU A 27 5.38 -0.96 -4.60
N ASN A 28 4.97 0.29 -4.84
CA ASN A 28 5.61 1.44 -4.20
C ASN A 28 5.45 1.39 -2.68
N TRP A 29 4.27 0.97 -2.20
CA TRP A 29 3.98 0.84 -0.77
C TRP A 29 4.63 -0.38 -0.12
N TRP A 30 4.87 -1.45 -0.89
CA TRP A 30 5.67 -2.60 -0.46
C TRP A 30 7.13 -2.19 -0.22
N VAL A 31 7.75 -1.54 -1.20
CA VAL A 31 9.12 -1.01 -1.08
C VAL A 31 9.21 0.00 0.06
N ALA A 32 8.26 0.94 0.16
CA ALA A 32 8.21 1.88 1.28
C ALA A 32 8.09 1.17 2.64
N SER A 33 7.31 0.08 2.74
CA SER A 33 7.18 -0.68 3.99
C SER A 33 8.47 -1.41 4.37
N LEU A 34 9.31 -1.82 3.40
CA LEU A 34 10.60 -2.45 3.69
C LEU A 34 11.56 -1.48 4.39
N PHE A 35 11.53 -0.19 4.05
CA PHE A 35 12.44 0.81 4.60
C PHE A 35 11.87 1.57 5.81
N ILE A 36 10.57 1.85 5.82
CA ILE A 36 9.93 2.76 6.79
C ILE A 36 9.00 1.99 7.75
N GLY A 37 8.85 0.67 7.59
CA GLY A 37 8.20 -0.21 8.55
C GLY A 37 6.78 0.26 8.95
N PRO A 38 6.45 0.33 10.26
CA PRO A 38 5.13 0.73 10.75
C PRO A 38 4.64 2.12 10.28
N PHE A 39 5.57 3.04 9.96
CA PHE A 39 5.20 4.37 9.45
C PHE A 39 4.53 4.29 8.08
N ALA A 40 4.94 3.34 7.23
CA ALA A 40 4.28 3.10 5.95
C ALA A 40 2.83 2.63 6.16
N THR A 41 2.59 1.75 7.14
CA THR A 41 1.23 1.31 7.54
C THR A 41 0.40 2.49 8.01
N PHE A 42 0.94 3.33 8.88
CA PHE A 42 0.22 4.50 9.41
C PHE A 42 -0.20 5.45 8.28
N MET A 43 0.70 5.73 7.34
CA MET A 43 0.38 6.52 6.15
C MET A 43 -0.71 5.86 5.30
N ILE A 44 -0.66 4.55 5.05
CA ILE A 44 -1.71 3.86 4.28
C ILE A 44 -3.07 3.95 4.98
N VAL A 45 -3.12 3.82 6.31
CA VAL A 45 -4.36 3.87 7.09
C VAL A 45 -4.97 5.27 7.08
N VAL A 46 -4.15 6.31 7.34
CA VAL A 46 -4.61 7.71 7.42
C VAL A 46 -4.94 8.29 6.05
N LEU A 47 -4.23 7.89 5.00
CA LEU A 47 -4.48 8.40 3.65
C LEU A 47 -5.84 7.91 3.14
N ASN A 48 -6.67 8.83 2.66
CA ASN A 48 -7.94 8.49 2.04
C ASN A 48 -7.72 7.73 0.71
N ARG A 49 -8.73 6.94 0.32
CA ARG A 49 -8.77 6.23 -0.97
C ARG A 49 -8.59 7.25 -2.09
N LEU A 50 -7.73 6.93 -3.06
CA LEU A 50 -7.60 7.79 -4.23
C LEU A 50 -8.93 7.81 -5.00
N PRO A 51 -9.41 8.98 -5.45
CA PRO A 51 -10.60 9.04 -6.27
C PRO A 51 -10.38 8.16 -7.51
N ALA A 52 -11.35 7.28 -7.79
CA ALA A 52 -11.34 6.54 -9.03
C ALA A 52 -11.27 7.57 -10.16
N HIS A 53 -10.28 7.46 -11.05
CA HIS A 53 -10.28 8.26 -12.27
C HIS A 53 -11.48 7.82 -13.11
N SER A 54 -12.63 8.45 -12.86
CA SER A 54 -13.80 8.38 -13.71
C SER A 54 -13.48 9.16 -14.97
N GLY A 55 -12.75 8.52 -15.88
CA GLY A 55 -12.60 8.99 -17.25
C GLY A 55 -13.99 9.04 -17.88
N ARG A 56 -14.57 10.24 -17.94
CA ARG A 56 -15.72 10.55 -18.78
C ARG A 56 -15.33 10.36 -20.25
N ARG A 57 -15.34 9.10 -20.73
CA ARG A 57 -15.52 8.79 -22.16
C ARG A 57 -17.01 8.67 -22.41
N GLY A 58 -17.61 9.82 -22.73
CA GLY A 58 -19.04 10.02 -22.92
C GLY A 58 -19.32 11.48 -23.23
N GLN A 59 -18.61 12.03 -24.21
CA GLN A 59 -18.99 13.20 -25.02
C GLN A 59 -18.94 12.59 -26.42
N GLY A 60 -20.02 12.36 -27.15
CA GLY A 60 -21.15 13.21 -27.46
C GLY A 60 -21.32 13.05 -28.96
#